data_AF-A0A9W9FLI1-F1
#
_entry.id   AF-A0A9W9FLI1-F1
#
_cell.length_a   1.000
_cell.length_b   1.000
_cell.length_c   1.000
_cell.angle_alpha   90.00
_cell.angle_beta   90.00
_cell.angle_gamma   90.00
#
_symmetry.space_group_name_H-M   'P 1'
#
loop_
_entity.id
_entity.type
_entity.pdbx_description
1 polymer ?
#
loop_
_entity_poly.entity_id
_entity_poly.type
_entity_poly.pdbx_seq_one_letter_code
_entity_poly.pdbx_strand_id
1 'polypeptide(L)'
;MPFDSQKGSALIKEMRKYMEWHTMVDVLKDPPPGYASPPTDLFKGLDEIHVNATQSKYQSQLEFDAKLLASDSHRVSPVTSINGHKVELHLNQLALAQHEQDPDARYPRLGSQSPHVSSNAGVWEFNEGLWPGEKEFKIGFGNKTDMRVKTTAIPGQDILLFAYPDGHSLFQAVCVPPREGSREMQKLDAMESKISAWTASATSTKTAQASSRVPHPLLRRLRFHLALQ
;
A
#
# COMPACT_ATOMS: atom_id res chain seq x y z
N MET A 1 0.68 -10.43 -13.18
CA MET A 1 1.67 -11.46 -13.60
C MET A 1 0.93 -12.73 -14.03
N PRO A 2 1.10 -13.21 -15.27
CA PRO A 2 0.44 -14.44 -15.74
C PRO A 2 1.00 -15.68 -15.03
N PHE A 3 0.15 -16.69 -14.82
CA PHE A 3 0.56 -17.98 -14.24
C PHE A 3 1.08 -18.93 -15.33
N ASP A 4 2.22 -19.57 -15.08
CA ASP A 4 2.77 -20.64 -15.93
C ASP A 4 2.53 -21.99 -15.25
N SER A 5 1.58 -22.77 -15.77
CA SER A 5 1.18 -24.06 -15.18
C SER A 5 2.29 -25.11 -15.22
N GLN A 6 3.16 -25.08 -16.23
CA GLN A 6 4.26 -26.03 -16.36
C GLN A 6 5.33 -25.74 -15.31
N LYS A 7 5.74 -24.47 -15.17
CA LYS A 7 6.70 -24.06 -14.14
C LYS A 7 6.14 -24.22 -12.73
N GLY A 8 4.88 -23.85 -12.51
CA GLY A 8 4.20 -24.03 -11.23
C GLY A 8 4.11 -25.50 -10.81
N SER A 9 3.72 -26.40 -11.72
CA SER A 9 3.67 -27.84 -11.41
C SER A 9 5.05 -28.45 -11.17
N ALA A 10 6.08 -28.03 -11.93
CA ALA A 10 7.46 -28.45 -11.70
C ALA A 10 7.97 -28.01 -10.32
N LEU A 11 7.72 -26.76 -9.93
CA LEU A 11 8.08 -26.25 -8.61
C LEU A 11 7.47 -27.10 -7.48
N ILE A 12 6.18 -27.42 -7.55
CA ILE A 12 5.52 -28.23 -6.51
C ILE A 12 6.11 -29.65 -6.43
N LYS A 13 6.49 -30.24 -7.57
CA LYS A 13 7.20 -31.54 -7.59
C LYS A 13 8.55 -31.46 -6.88
N GLU A 14 9.35 -30.43 -7.15
CA GLU A 14 10.64 -30.27 -6.48
C GLU A 14 10.47 -29.97 -4.97
N MET A 15 9.47 -29.17 -4.60
CA MET A 15 9.17 -28.86 -3.21
C MET A 15 8.70 -30.08 -2.42
N ARG A 16 7.90 -30.96 -3.04
CA ARG A 16 7.54 -32.27 -2.47
C ARG A 16 8.79 -33.10 -2.17
N LYS A 17 9.72 -33.22 -3.12
CA LYS A 17 10.96 -33.99 -2.91
C LYS A 17 11.72 -33.47 -1.69
N TYR A 18 11.80 -32.15 -1.52
CA TYR A 18 12.48 -31.58 -0.34
C TYR A 18 11.74 -31.91 0.96
N MET A 19 10.41 -31.83 0.98
CA MET A 19 9.61 -32.16 2.16
C MET A 19 9.65 -33.64 2.55
N GLU A 20 9.80 -34.55 1.59
CA GLU A 20 9.96 -35.98 1.85
C GLU A 20 11.21 -36.31 2.70
N TRP A 21 12.22 -35.42 2.71
CA TRP A 21 13.40 -35.58 3.58
C TRP A 21 13.17 -35.12 5.02
N HIS A 22 12.06 -34.47 5.34
CA HIS A 22 11.78 -34.03 6.70
C HIS A 22 11.09 -35.12 7.52
N THR A 23 11.77 -35.56 8.58
CA THR A 23 11.36 -36.67 9.46
C THR A 23 10.12 -36.40 10.32
N MET A 24 9.56 -35.18 10.30
CA MET A 24 8.46 -34.76 11.17
C MET A 24 7.12 -34.60 10.45
N VAL A 25 7.04 -34.86 9.15
CA VAL A 25 5.81 -34.64 8.37
C VAL A 25 4.70 -35.62 8.78
N ASP A 26 5.04 -36.86 9.12
CA ASP A 26 4.05 -37.87 9.57
C ASP A 26 3.42 -37.49 10.92
N VAL A 27 4.18 -36.86 11.82
CA VAL A 27 3.70 -36.40 13.13
C VAL A 27 2.73 -35.22 13.00
N LEU A 28 2.89 -34.39 11.96
CA LEU A 28 1.96 -33.29 11.70
C LEU A 28 0.60 -33.80 11.24
N LYS A 29 0.59 -34.86 10.41
CA LYS A 29 -0.64 -35.47 9.90
C LYS A 29 -1.43 -36.18 10.99
N ASP A 30 -0.76 -36.92 11.86
CA ASP A 30 -1.39 -37.71 12.92
C ASP A 30 -0.68 -37.43 14.27
N PRO A 31 -0.95 -36.26 14.90
CA PRO A 31 -0.25 -35.85 16.10
C PRO A 31 -0.65 -36.69 17.32
N PRO A 32 0.29 -36.97 18.25
CA PRO A 32 -0.02 -37.65 19.50
C PRO A 32 -1.09 -36.90 20.32
N PRO A 33 -1.89 -37.62 21.13
CA PRO A 33 -2.88 -36.99 22.01
C PRO A 33 -2.22 -35.98 22.96
N GLY A 34 -2.71 -34.73 22.95
CA GLY A 34 -2.22 -33.65 23.81
C GLY A 34 -1.43 -32.54 23.10
N TYR A 35 -1.14 -32.69 21.80
CA TYR A 35 -0.62 -31.58 20.99
C TYR A 35 -1.69 -30.48 20.83
N ALA A 36 -1.28 -29.22 20.99
CA ALA A 36 -2.17 -28.06 20.86
C ALA A 36 -2.46 -27.68 19.39
N SER A 37 -1.63 -28.15 18.46
CA SER A 37 -1.79 -27.89 17.03
C SER A 37 -2.80 -28.87 16.42
N PRO A 38 -3.68 -28.41 15.51
CA PRO A 38 -4.54 -29.32 14.76
C PRO A 38 -3.70 -30.24 13.85
N PRO A 39 -4.21 -31.42 13.47
CA PRO A 39 -3.59 -32.26 12.46
C PRO A 39 -3.50 -31.55 11.10
N THR A 40 -2.32 -31.54 10.48
CA THR A 40 -2.05 -30.95 9.16
C THR A 40 -1.43 -31.98 8.21
N ASP A 41 -2.06 -32.20 7.06
CA ASP A 41 -1.50 -33.02 5.96
C ASP A 41 -0.87 -32.14 4.88
N LEU A 42 0.44 -31.90 4.99
CA LEU A 42 1.21 -31.08 4.05
C LEU A 42 1.22 -31.67 2.64
N PHE A 43 1.37 -32.99 2.51
CA PHE A 43 1.43 -33.65 1.21
C PHE A 43 0.11 -33.58 0.46
N LYS A 44 -1.01 -33.74 1.18
CA LYS A 44 -2.35 -33.53 0.61
C LYS A 44 -2.52 -32.08 0.14
N GLY A 45 -2.07 -31.10 0.93
CA GLY A 45 -2.08 -29.69 0.54
C GLY A 45 -1.29 -29.44 -0.76
N LEU A 46 -0.09 -30.01 -0.86
CA LEU A 46 0.73 -29.93 -2.08
C LEU A 46 0.09 -30.65 -3.28
N ASP A 47 -0.55 -31.79 -3.08
CA ASP A 47 -1.27 -32.52 -4.13
C ASP A 47 -2.43 -31.69 -4.69
N GLU A 48 -3.22 -31.05 -3.82
CA GLU A 48 -4.30 -30.15 -4.23
C GLU A 48 -3.77 -28.98 -5.06
N ILE A 49 -2.64 -28.39 -4.65
CA ILE A 49 -2.00 -27.29 -5.37
C ILE A 49 -1.49 -27.76 -6.74
N HIS A 50 -0.85 -28.93 -6.81
CA HIS A 50 -0.35 -29.52 -8.04
C HIS A 50 -1.49 -29.85 -9.03
N VAL A 51 -2.59 -30.43 -8.55
CA VAL A 51 -3.79 -30.70 -9.37
C VAL A 51 -4.38 -29.40 -9.91
N ASN A 52 -4.52 -28.37 -9.08
CA ASN A 52 -5.05 -27.08 -9.54
C ASN A 52 -4.11 -26.36 -10.51
N ALA A 53 -2.79 -26.50 -10.34
CA ALA A 53 -1.78 -25.96 -11.24
C ALA A 53 -1.86 -26.63 -12.62
N THR A 54 -1.91 -27.96 -12.67
CA THR A 54 -2.01 -28.74 -13.92
C THR A 54 -3.33 -28.51 -14.66
N GLN A 55 -4.41 -28.20 -13.93
CA GLN A 55 -5.72 -27.86 -14.49
C GLN A 55 -5.85 -26.37 -14.86
N SER A 56 -4.78 -25.58 -14.79
CA SER A 56 -4.77 -24.14 -15.07
C SER A 56 -5.86 -23.37 -14.32
N LYS A 57 -6.14 -23.76 -13.08
CA LYS A 57 -7.20 -23.13 -12.26
C LYS A 57 -6.79 -21.80 -11.63
N TYR A 58 -5.49 -21.51 -11.58
CA TYR A 58 -4.97 -20.24 -11.08
C TYR A 58 -5.02 -19.17 -12.18
N GLN A 59 -5.64 -18.04 -11.87
CA GLN A 59 -5.81 -16.90 -12.75
C GLN A 59 -4.55 -16.04 -12.84
N SER A 60 -3.66 -16.12 -11.86
CA SER A 60 -2.41 -15.35 -11.80
C SER A 60 -1.34 -16.07 -10.97
N GLN A 61 -0.07 -15.73 -11.18
CA GLN A 61 1.04 -16.27 -10.37
C GLN A 61 0.84 -15.99 -8.87
N LEU A 62 0.28 -14.83 -8.53
CA LEU A 62 -0.03 -14.46 -7.15
C LEU A 62 -1.04 -15.42 -6.49
N GLU A 63 -2.04 -15.87 -7.23
CA GLU A 63 -3.05 -16.79 -6.69
C GLU A 63 -2.42 -18.15 -6.34
N PHE A 64 -1.51 -18.62 -7.19
CA PHE A 64 -0.72 -19.82 -6.93
C PHE A 64 0.18 -19.65 -5.71
N ASP A 65 0.94 -18.55 -5.64
CA ASP A 65 1.85 -18.27 -4.51
C ASP A 65 1.09 -18.08 -3.20
N ALA A 66 -0.05 -17.38 -3.23
CA ALA A 66 -0.91 -17.19 -2.06
C ALA A 66 -1.47 -18.53 -1.56
N LYS A 67 -1.90 -19.41 -2.46
CA LYS A 67 -2.36 -20.75 -2.09
C LYS A 67 -1.24 -21.60 -1.50
N LEU A 68 -0.02 -21.49 -2.03
CA LEU A 68 1.17 -22.15 -1.50
C LEU A 68 1.48 -21.68 -0.07
N LEU A 69 1.47 -20.38 0.18
CA LEU A 69 1.69 -19.78 1.51
C LEU A 69 0.58 -20.11 2.51
N ALA A 70 -0.67 -20.24 2.05
CA ALA A 70 -1.81 -20.52 2.91
C ALA A 70 -1.92 -22.00 3.35
N SER A 71 -1.11 -22.90 2.78
CA SER A 71 -1.29 -24.35 2.93
C SER A 71 -1.06 -24.91 4.36
N ASP A 72 -0.55 -24.12 5.32
CA ASP A 72 -0.32 -24.58 6.70
C ASP A 72 -0.38 -23.47 7.80
N SER A 73 -0.90 -22.27 7.52
CA SER A 73 -0.93 -21.21 8.53
C SER A 73 -2.29 -21.14 9.24
N HIS A 74 -2.46 -21.90 10.33
CA HIS A 74 -3.59 -21.74 11.26
C HIS A 74 -3.42 -20.54 12.22
N ARG A 75 -2.22 -19.95 12.28
CA ARG A 75 -1.88 -18.85 13.21
C ARG A 75 -2.29 -17.48 12.70
N VAL A 76 -2.42 -17.32 11.37
CA VAL A 76 -2.76 -16.04 10.74
C VAL A 76 -3.81 -16.32 9.69
N SER A 77 -4.98 -15.68 9.81
CA SER A 77 -6.02 -15.82 8.80
C SER A 77 -5.62 -15.04 7.55
N PRO A 78 -5.58 -15.67 6.36
CA PRO A 78 -5.19 -14.99 5.13
C PRO A 78 -6.21 -13.90 4.79
N VAL A 79 -5.75 -12.79 4.22
CA VAL A 79 -6.65 -11.77 3.65
C VAL A 79 -7.24 -12.33 2.36
N THR A 80 -8.56 -12.34 2.24
CA THR A 80 -9.28 -12.88 1.07
C THR A 80 -9.93 -11.79 0.24
N SER A 81 -10.27 -10.65 0.86
CA SER A 81 -10.91 -9.55 0.15
C SER A 81 -10.53 -8.19 0.70
N ILE A 82 -10.57 -7.20 -0.20
CA ILE A 82 -10.42 -5.78 0.09
C ILE A 82 -11.59 -5.08 -0.58
N ASN A 83 -12.40 -4.36 0.20
CA ASN A 83 -13.59 -3.64 -0.26
C ASN A 83 -14.57 -4.53 -1.06
N GLY A 84 -14.67 -5.81 -0.67
CA GLY A 84 -15.53 -6.80 -1.36
C GLY A 84 -14.95 -7.36 -2.66
N HIS A 85 -13.78 -6.89 -3.11
CA HIS A 85 -13.04 -7.45 -4.23
C HIS A 85 -12.04 -8.50 -3.75
N LYS A 86 -11.75 -9.50 -4.59
CA LYS A 86 -10.66 -10.46 -4.34
C LYS A 86 -9.33 -9.72 -4.14
N VAL A 87 -8.58 -10.12 -3.12
CA VAL A 87 -7.30 -9.48 -2.76
C VAL A 87 -6.33 -9.43 -3.93
N GLU A 88 -6.26 -10.49 -4.74
CA GLU A 88 -5.34 -10.60 -5.87
C GLU A 88 -5.68 -9.60 -6.96
N LEU A 89 -6.98 -9.43 -7.25
CA LEU A 89 -7.47 -8.46 -8.23
C LEU A 89 -7.19 -7.04 -7.76
N HIS A 90 -7.42 -6.76 -6.48
CA HIS A 90 -7.20 -5.45 -5.90
C HIS A 90 -5.71 -5.06 -5.93
N LEU A 91 -4.83 -5.95 -5.46
CA LEU A 91 -3.39 -5.72 -5.47
C LEU A 91 -2.84 -5.63 -6.91
N ASN A 92 -3.38 -6.39 -7.84
CA ASN A 92 -3.00 -6.30 -9.24
C ASN A 92 -3.40 -4.95 -9.86
N GLN A 93 -4.58 -4.42 -9.56
CA GLN A 93 -4.97 -3.06 -9.98
C GLN A 93 -4.05 -2.00 -9.40
N LEU A 94 -3.70 -2.12 -8.12
CA LEU A 94 -2.79 -1.21 -7.46
C LEU A 94 -1.37 -1.27 -8.05
N ALA A 95 -0.89 -2.47 -8.40
CA ALA A 95 0.38 -2.66 -9.09
C ALA A 95 0.36 -2.03 -10.49
N LEU A 96 -0.74 -2.14 -11.24
CA LEU A 96 -0.87 -1.53 -12.56
C LEU A 96 -0.74 0.00 -12.54
N ALA A 97 -1.14 0.64 -11.45
CA ALA A 97 -0.98 2.08 -11.25
C ALA A 97 0.47 2.52 -10.94
N GLN A 98 1.40 1.58 -10.74
CA GLN A 98 2.81 1.89 -10.48
C GLN A 98 3.58 2.22 -11.75
N HIS A 99 4.50 3.18 -11.61
CA HIS A 99 5.32 3.73 -12.70
C HIS A 99 6.53 2.85 -13.09
N GLU A 100 6.64 1.64 -12.53
CA GLU A 100 7.72 0.73 -12.87
C GLU A 100 7.59 0.26 -14.32
N GLN A 101 8.71 0.30 -15.04
CA GLN A 101 8.77 -0.07 -16.45
C GLN A 101 8.46 -1.56 -16.64
N ASP A 102 8.94 -2.39 -15.70
CA ASP A 102 8.74 -3.83 -15.75
C ASP A 102 7.48 -4.24 -14.94
N PRO A 103 6.56 -5.05 -15.52
CA PRO A 103 5.34 -5.48 -14.84
C PRO A 103 5.55 -6.26 -13.54
N ASP A 104 6.67 -6.98 -13.41
CA ASP A 104 7.03 -7.78 -12.24
C ASP A 104 7.71 -6.95 -11.14
N ALA A 105 8.41 -5.87 -11.48
CA ALA A 105 8.99 -4.92 -10.53
C ALA A 105 7.94 -4.16 -9.71
N ARG A 106 6.67 -4.17 -10.13
CA ARG A 106 5.55 -3.49 -9.46
C ARG A 106 5.09 -4.17 -8.17
N TYR A 107 5.23 -5.49 -8.07
CA TYR A 107 4.76 -6.24 -6.89
C TYR A 107 5.63 -6.04 -5.64
N PRO A 108 6.98 -6.05 -5.73
CA PRO A 108 7.84 -5.72 -4.60
C PRO A 108 7.57 -4.33 -3.99
N ARG A 109 6.96 -3.41 -4.75
CA ARG A 109 6.58 -2.08 -4.27
C ARG A 109 5.28 -2.06 -3.47
N LEU A 110 4.43 -3.08 -3.58
CA LEU A 110 3.12 -3.10 -2.91
C LEU A 110 3.24 -3.15 -1.38
N GLY A 111 4.16 -3.98 -0.88
CA GLY A 111 4.46 -4.10 0.54
C GLY A 111 5.58 -3.16 0.99
N SER A 112 5.69 -2.94 2.29
CA SER A 112 6.84 -2.21 2.84
C SER A 112 8.13 -2.99 2.58
N GLN A 113 9.13 -2.31 2.01
CA GLN A 113 10.44 -2.91 1.78
C GLN A 113 11.27 -2.78 3.06
N SER A 114 11.34 -3.89 3.80
CA SER A 114 12.20 -4.16 4.98
C SER A 114 11.68 -3.72 6.35
N PRO A 115 11.73 -4.60 7.38
CA PRO A 115 11.53 -4.21 8.78
C PRO A 115 12.71 -3.42 9.39
N HIS A 116 13.82 -3.26 8.67
CA HIS A 116 15.07 -2.68 9.19
C HIS A 116 15.57 -1.41 8.48
N VAL A 117 14.88 -0.92 7.45
CA VAL A 117 15.23 0.36 6.81
C VAL A 117 14.07 1.31 7.03
N SER A 118 14.32 2.34 7.83
CA SER A 118 13.32 3.32 8.25
C SER A 118 12.54 3.87 7.04
N SER A 119 11.21 3.81 7.13
CA SER A 119 10.24 4.71 6.47
C SER A 119 9.80 4.51 5.01
N ASN A 120 10.16 3.41 4.32
CA ASN A 120 9.57 3.15 3.01
C ASN A 120 8.27 2.36 3.14
N ALA A 121 7.19 3.09 3.44
CA ALA A 121 5.83 2.56 3.36
C ALA A 121 5.58 2.00 1.95
N GLY A 122 5.02 0.80 1.88
CA GLY A 122 4.67 0.19 0.58
C GLY A 122 3.55 0.96 -0.12
N VAL A 123 3.32 0.73 -1.41
CA VAL A 123 2.24 1.40 -2.17
C VAL A 123 0.87 1.18 -1.54
N TRP A 124 0.65 0.02 -0.91
CA TRP A 124 -0.55 -0.28 -0.13
C TRP A 124 -0.76 0.67 1.06
N GLU A 125 0.34 1.06 1.72
CA GLU A 125 0.35 1.96 2.87
C GLU A 125 0.47 3.44 2.44
N PHE A 126 1.15 3.70 1.32
CA PHE A 126 1.41 5.04 0.81
C PHE A 126 1.40 5.00 -0.72
N ASN A 127 0.25 5.32 -1.31
CA ASN A 127 0.05 5.31 -2.76
C ASN A 127 0.67 6.55 -3.44
N GLU A 128 1.95 6.82 -3.18
CA GLU A 128 2.70 7.99 -3.67
C GLU A 128 2.04 9.37 -3.36
N GLY A 129 1.19 9.43 -2.33
CA GLY A 129 0.38 10.60 -2.01
C GLY A 129 -0.87 10.79 -2.87
N LEU A 130 -1.28 9.77 -3.64
CA LEU A 130 -2.59 9.74 -4.29
C LEU A 130 -3.64 9.22 -3.33
N TRP A 131 -4.75 9.95 -3.23
CA TRP A 131 -5.90 9.48 -2.46
C TRP A 131 -6.49 8.23 -3.13
N PRO A 132 -6.67 7.11 -2.41
CA PRO A 132 -7.14 5.86 -2.99
C PRO A 132 -8.63 5.88 -3.39
N GLY A 133 -9.35 6.98 -3.16
CA GLY A 133 -10.78 7.13 -3.47
C GLY A 133 -11.70 6.78 -2.31
N GLU A 134 -11.27 5.89 -1.41
CA GLU A 134 -12.06 5.42 -0.27
C GLU A 134 -11.57 6.01 1.05
N LYS A 135 -12.51 6.38 1.93
CA LYS A 135 -12.22 6.88 3.29
C LYS A 135 -11.94 5.76 4.30
N GLU A 136 -12.33 4.53 3.97
CA GLU A 136 -12.17 3.36 4.82
C GLU A 136 -12.03 2.12 3.93
N PHE A 137 -11.09 1.24 4.28
CA PHE A 137 -10.90 -0.05 3.65
C PHE A 137 -11.48 -1.14 4.53
N LYS A 138 -12.32 -1.99 3.94
CA LYS A 138 -12.82 -3.21 4.57
C LYS A 138 -11.96 -4.40 4.13
N ILE A 139 -11.21 -4.97 5.06
CA ILE A 139 -10.33 -6.13 4.84
C ILE A 139 -11.04 -7.37 5.35
N GLY A 140 -11.35 -8.32 4.47
CA GLY A 140 -11.94 -9.60 4.83
C GLY A 140 -10.90 -10.70 4.96
N PHE A 141 -11.03 -11.53 5.99
CA PHE A 141 -10.11 -12.63 6.28
C PHE A 141 -10.73 -14.00 6.00
N GLY A 142 -9.88 -15.01 5.78
CA GLY A 142 -10.27 -16.39 5.49
C GLY A 142 -11.07 -17.05 6.62
N ASN A 143 -10.97 -16.55 7.86
CA ASN A 143 -11.78 -16.99 9.00
C ASN A 143 -13.18 -16.34 9.03
N LYS A 144 -13.60 -15.64 7.97
CA LYS A 144 -14.87 -14.90 7.85
C LYS A 144 -15.02 -13.71 8.79
N THR A 145 -13.91 -13.22 9.36
CA THR A 145 -13.89 -11.94 10.08
C THR A 145 -13.50 -10.80 9.15
N ASP A 146 -13.85 -9.58 9.53
CA ASP A 146 -13.54 -8.37 8.78
C ASP A 146 -12.86 -7.34 9.69
N MET A 147 -11.92 -6.58 9.14
CA MET A 147 -11.30 -5.40 9.77
C MET A 147 -11.58 -4.16 8.94
N ARG A 148 -11.72 -3.02 9.61
CA ARG A 148 -11.90 -1.71 8.96
C ARG A 148 -10.70 -0.82 9.26
N VAL A 149 -10.07 -0.31 8.21
CA VAL A 149 -8.89 0.56 8.29
C VAL A 149 -9.24 1.91 7.69
N LYS A 150 -9.09 2.98 8.46
CA LYS A 150 -9.40 4.33 7.98
C LYS A 150 -8.27 4.88 7.10
N THR A 151 -8.65 5.48 5.98
CA THR A 151 -7.71 6.24 5.16
C THR A 151 -7.47 7.58 5.81
N THR A 152 -6.23 7.83 6.22
CA THR A 152 -5.85 9.09 6.84
C THR A 152 -5.15 9.98 5.81
N ALA A 153 -5.53 11.26 5.77
CA ALA A 153 -4.83 12.29 5.01
C ALA A 153 -4.04 13.15 5.99
N ILE A 154 -2.71 12.98 6.00
CA ILE A 154 -1.82 13.83 6.79
C ILE A 154 -1.19 14.86 5.85
N PRO A 155 -1.30 16.18 6.13
CA PRO A 155 -0.60 17.19 5.33
C PRO A 155 0.91 16.93 5.34
N GLY A 156 1.59 17.15 4.20
CA GLY A 156 3.04 16.94 4.06
C GLY A 156 3.87 17.82 5.00
N GLN A 157 5.20 17.58 5.03
CA GLN A 157 6.25 18.07 5.97
C GLN A 157 6.21 19.53 6.48
N ASP A 158 5.35 20.37 5.93
CA ASP A 158 5.03 21.73 6.37
C ASP A 158 3.83 21.77 7.35
N ILE A 159 3.61 20.75 8.18
CA ILE A 159 2.53 20.77 9.22
C ILE A 159 2.67 21.99 10.14
N LEU A 160 3.91 22.47 10.38
CA LEU A 160 4.16 23.69 11.15
C LEU A 160 3.71 24.97 10.43
N LEU A 161 3.56 24.94 9.11
CA LEU A 161 3.05 26.04 8.28
C LEU A 161 1.57 25.84 7.91
N PHE A 162 0.98 24.67 8.19
CA PHE A 162 -0.43 24.38 7.94
C PHE A 162 -1.28 24.89 9.12
N ALA A 163 -1.53 26.19 9.14
CA ALA A 163 -2.23 26.89 10.23
C ALA A 163 -3.77 26.75 10.19
N TYR A 164 -4.32 25.88 9.32
CA TYR A 164 -5.75 25.77 9.10
C TYR A 164 -6.34 24.59 9.88
N PRO A 165 -7.26 24.84 10.84
CA PRO A 165 -7.86 23.78 11.66
C PRO A 165 -8.81 22.86 10.88
N ASP A 166 -9.37 23.34 9.77
CA ASP A 166 -10.35 22.61 8.97
C ASP A 166 -10.31 23.04 7.49
N GLY A 167 -10.88 22.21 6.62
CA GLY A 167 -10.92 22.47 5.18
C GLY A 167 -11.74 23.71 4.79
N HIS A 168 -12.68 24.14 5.62
CA HIS A 168 -13.47 25.34 5.36
C HIS A 168 -12.63 26.60 5.53
N SER A 169 -11.83 26.68 6.59
CA SER A 169 -10.89 27.78 6.82
C SER A 169 -9.84 27.89 5.72
N LEU A 170 -9.34 26.74 5.22
CA LEU A 170 -8.43 26.69 4.07
C LEU A 170 -9.11 27.19 2.80
N PHE A 171 -10.32 26.71 2.51
CA PHE A 171 -11.08 27.09 1.31
C PHE A 171 -11.41 28.59 1.34
N GLN A 172 -11.82 29.14 2.48
CA GLN A 172 -12.05 30.57 2.63
C GLN A 172 -10.78 31.40 2.40
N ALA A 173 -9.63 30.94 2.90
CA ALA A 173 -8.38 31.69 2.78
C ALA A 173 -7.77 31.66 1.37
N VAL A 174 -7.93 30.55 0.64
CA VAL A 174 -7.24 30.32 -0.64
C VAL A 174 -8.16 30.47 -1.85
N CYS A 175 -9.42 30.03 -1.74
CA CYS A 175 -10.33 29.91 -2.88
C CYS A 175 -11.42 30.97 -2.93
N VAL A 176 -11.72 31.64 -1.82
CA VAL A 176 -12.68 32.75 -1.79
C VAL A 176 -11.93 34.06 -1.94
N PRO A 177 -12.13 34.82 -3.03
CA PRO A 177 -11.51 36.12 -3.16
C PRO A 177 -12.01 37.04 -2.04
N PRO A 178 -11.12 37.80 -1.37
CA PRO A 178 -11.55 38.73 -0.34
C PRO A 178 -12.53 39.74 -0.95
N ARG A 179 -13.59 40.08 -0.21
CA ARG A 179 -14.47 41.19 -0.59
C ARG A 179 -13.63 42.46 -0.59
N GLU A 180 -13.64 43.20 -1.69
CA GLU A 180 -12.94 44.48 -1.81
C GLU A 180 -13.26 45.37 -0.60
N GLY A 181 -12.21 45.78 0.12
CA GLY A 181 -12.32 46.65 1.30
C GLY A 181 -12.59 45.93 2.65
N SER A 182 -12.57 44.60 2.70
CA SER A 182 -12.73 43.85 3.96
C SER A 182 -11.45 43.83 4.84
N ARG A 183 -11.64 43.73 6.16
CA ARG A 183 -10.55 43.53 7.15
C ARG A 183 -9.73 42.27 6.87
N GLU A 184 -10.29 41.24 6.22
CA GLU A 184 -9.55 40.06 5.76
C GLU A 184 -8.46 40.40 4.73
N MET A 185 -8.72 41.32 3.80
CA MET A 185 -7.75 41.70 2.75
C MET A 185 -6.50 42.36 3.37
N GLN A 186 -6.70 43.22 4.38
CA GLN A 186 -5.61 43.85 5.13
C GLN A 186 -4.78 42.84 5.94
N LYS A 187 -5.38 41.73 6.39
CA LYS A 187 -4.66 40.65 7.09
C LYS A 187 -3.84 39.81 6.12
N LEU A 188 -4.33 39.60 4.90
CA LEU A 188 -3.60 38.88 3.84
C LEU A 188 -2.36 39.68 3.39
N ASP A 189 -2.50 40.99 3.18
CA ASP A 189 -1.36 41.88 2.87
C ASP A 189 -0.30 41.86 3.99
N ALA A 190 -0.75 41.87 5.25
CA ALA A 190 0.13 41.80 6.41
C ALA A 190 0.82 40.43 6.55
N MET A 191 0.16 39.34 6.16
CA MET A 191 0.72 37.99 6.16
C MET A 191 1.73 37.79 5.03
N GLU A 192 1.44 38.30 3.84
CA GLU A 192 2.33 38.27 2.68
C GLU A 192 3.62 39.07 2.95
N SER A 193 3.51 40.21 3.65
CA SER A 193 4.66 41.00 4.10
C SER A 193 5.54 40.25 5.11
N LYS A 194 4.96 39.44 6.00
CA LYS A 194 5.71 38.59 6.95
C LYS A 194 6.44 37.43 6.27
N ILE A 195 5.81 36.80 5.29
CA ILE A 195 6.42 35.72 4.50
C ILE A 195 7.61 36.27 3.69
N SER A 196 7.47 37.46 3.11
CA SER A 196 8.53 38.16 2.36
C SER A 196 9.73 38.56 3.24
N ALA A 197 9.48 38.98 4.48
CA ALA A 197 10.55 39.27 5.45
C ALA A 197 11.35 38.01 5.85
N TRP A 198 10.71 36.84 5.86
CA TRP A 198 11.37 35.58 6.22
C TRP A 198 12.20 35.01 5.06
N THR A 199 11.71 35.09 3.81
CA THR A 199 12.48 34.71 2.61
C THR A 199 13.69 35.59 2.35
N ALA A 200 13.63 36.88 2.72
CA ALA A 200 14.78 37.78 2.69
C ALA A 200 15.89 37.39 3.68
N SER A 201 15.55 36.73 4.79
CA SER A 201 16.52 36.26 5.79
C SER A 201 17.20 34.94 5.43
N ALA A 202 16.69 34.20 4.42
CA ALA A 202 17.17 32.89 4.02
C ALA A 202 18.05 32.88 2.75
N THR A 203 18.25 34.03 2.08
CA THR A 203 18.92 34.06 0.77
C THR A 203 20.09 35.04 0.75
N SER A 204 21.26 34.60 1.21
CA SER A 204 22.54 35.14 0.75
C SER A 204 23.21 34.10 -0.14
N THR A 205 22.82 34.06 -1.42
CA THR A 205 23.71 33.61 -2.50
C THR A 205 23.28 34.24 -3.82
N LYS A 206 24.25 34.79 -4.55
CA LYS A 206 24.12 35.67 -5.71
C LYS A 206 23.42 35.04 -6.94
N THR A 207 22.50 35.84 -7.49
CA THR A 207 22.29 36.21 -8.91
C THR A 207 22.12 35.12 -9.98
N ALA A 208 20.93 35.10 -10.61
CA ALA A 208 20.77 35.32 -12.05
C ALA A 208 19.31 35.67 -12.38
N GLN A 209 19.13 36.76 -13.13
CA GLN A 209 17.88 37.36 -13.54
C GLN A 209 17.47 36.79 -14.90
N ALA A 210 16.25 36.27 -15.05
CA ALA A 210 15.65 36.00 -16.35
C ALA A 210 14.14 36.27 -16.32
N SER A 211 13.73 37.23 -17.13
CA SER A 211 12.35 37.60 -17.43
C SER A 211 11.85 36.77 -18.61
N SER A 212 10.72 36.07 -18.47
CA SER A 212 9.61 36.13 -19.43
C SER A 212 8.37 35.43 -18.87
N ARG A 213 7.21 35.98 -19.24
CA ARG A 213 5.87 35.66 -18.74
C ARG A 213 5.37 34.32 -19.29
N VAL A 214 5.06 33.36 -18.42
CA VAL A 214 3.96 32.38 -18.56
C VAL A 214 3.53 31.93 -17.15
N PRO A 215 2.25 32.00 -16.76
CA PRO A 215 1.81 31.43 -15.48
C PRO A 215 1.94 29.91 -15.53
N HIS A 216 2.78 29.34 -14.67
CA HIS A 216 2.84 27.90 -14.44
C HIS A 216 1.76 27.51 -13.41
N PRO A 217 1.01 26.42 -13.61
CA PRO A 217 0.18 25.88 -12.55
C PRO A 217 1.09 25.32 -11.44
N LEU A 218 1.05 25.93 -10.26
CA LEU A 218 1.68 25.38 -9.06
C LEU A 218 0.87 24.18 -8.56
N LEU A 219 1.06 23.02 -9.19
CA LEU A 219 0.67 21.74 -8.58
C LEU A 219 1.67 21.44 -7.44
N ARG A 220 1.42 22.02 -6.27
CA ARG A 220 2.13 21.63 -5.04
C ARG A 220 1.56 20.27 -4.62
N ARG A 221 2.28 19.18 -4.96
CA ARG A 221 1.93 17.81 -4.57
C ARG A 221 1.68 17.73 -3.07
N LEU A 222 0.42 17.53 -2.68
CA LEU A 222 0.05 17.12 -1.33
C LEU A 222 0.51 15.66 -1.14
N ARG A 223 1.35 15.42 -0.13
CA ARG A 223 1.77 14.06 0.27
C ARG A 223 0.90 13.62 1.42
N PHE A 224 0.23 12.47 1.31
CA PHE A 224 -0.69 11.94 2.33
C PHE A 224 -0.18 10.62 2.89
N HIS A 225 -0.14 10.49 4.21
CA HIS A 225 0.31 9.27 4.91
C HIS A 225 -0.88 8.49 5.47
N LEU A 226 -0.90 7.18 5.26
CA LEU A 226 -1.76 6.27 6.01
C LEU A 226 -1.02 5.89 7.31
N ALA A 227 -1.64 6.17 8.46
CA ALA A 227 -1.13 5.72 9.75
C ALA A 227 -2.03 4.58 10.27
N LEU A 228 -1.43 3.43 10.56
CA LEU A 228 -2.04 2.37 11.36
C LEU A 228 -2.02 2.81 12.82
N GLN A 229 -3.20 2.91 13.44
CA GLN A 229 -3.37 3.15 14.87
C GLN A 229 -4.32 2.10 15.43
#